data_AF-A0A239CF48-F1
#
_entry.id   AF-A0A239CF48-F1
#
_cell.length_a   1.000
_cell.length_b   1.000
_cell.length_c   1.000
_cell.angle_alpha   90.00
_cell.angle_beta   90.00
_cell.angle_gamma   90.00
#
_symmetry.space_group_name_H-M   'P 1'
#
loop_
_entity.id
_entity.type
_entity.pdbx_description
1 polymer ?
#
loop_
_entity_poly.entity_id
_entity_poly.type
_entity_poly.pdbx_seq_one_letter_code
_entity_poly.pdbx_strand_id
1 'polypeptide(L)'
;MLQAALSQAARPNIPKNQGLTRPLDSEALSLLRLFLAPILEGAKNWQTLSEQLARKGFQLTFRRGHMVILNDIGEGLCTGSDLGVPLARLAERIGRPRVRAHRTGQAGELASARLSQQA
;
A
#
# COMPACT_ATOMS: atom_id res chain seq x y z
N MET A 1 -8.70 -45.82 -24.80
CA MET A 1 -9.46 -45.66 -23.54
C MET A 1 -9.09 -44.30 -22.95
N LEU A 2 -10.06 -43.40 -22.86
CA LEU A 2 -9.93 -41.99 -22.45
C LEU A 2 -9.65 -41.82 -20.95
N GLN A 3 -8.80 -40.85 -20.59
CA GLN A 3 -8.96 -39.97 -19.41
C GLN A 3 -8.21 -38.65 -19.72
N ALA A 4 -8.89 -37.64 -20.28
CA ALA A 4 -9.62 -36.58 -19.55
C ALA A 4 -8.72 -35.90 -18.50
N ALA A 5 -7.91 -34.91 -18.88
CA ALA A 5 -8.25 -33.47 -18.89
C ALA A 5 -8.80 -32.96 -17.55
N LEU A 6 -8.13 -31.97 -16.93
CA LEU A 6 -8.61 -30.58 -16.88
C LEU A 6 -7.71 -29.66 -16.03
N SER A 7 -7.29 -28.59 -16.70
CA SER A 7 -7.21 -27.20 -16.24
C SER A 7 -6.33 -26.83 -15.04
N GLN A 8 -5.12 -26.41 -15.40
CA GLN A 8 -4.40 -25.34 -14.70
C GLN A 8 -5.33 -24.12 -14.54
N ALA A 9 -5.77 -23.84 -13.32
CA ALA A 9 -6.30 -22.53 -12.96
C ALA A 9 -5.14 -21.54 -12.84
N ALA A 10 -4.53 -21.19 -13.98
CA ALA A 10 -3.66 -20.04 -14.10
C ALA A 10 -4.53 -18.79 -13.86
N ARG A 11 -4.66 -18.39 -12.59
CA ARG A 11 -5.21 -17.08 -12.24
C ARG A 11 -4.40 -16.05 -13.02
N PRO A 12 -5.04 -15.10 -13.72
CA PRO A 12 -4.30 -14.02 -14.36
C PRO A 12 -3.51 -13.30 -13.27
N ASN A 13 -2.18 -13.36 -13.37
CA ASN A 13 -1.28 -12.62 -12.49
C ASN A 13 -1.40 -11.14 -12.90
N ILE A 14 -2.41 -10.46 -12.36
CA ILE A 14 -2.54 -9.02 -12.51
C ILE A 14 -1.27 -8.43 -11.88
N PRO A 15 -0.41 -7.72 -12.63
CA PRO A 15 0.80 -7.17 -12.06
C PRO A 15 0.42 -6.23 -10.92
N LYS A 16 0.73 -6.64 -9.68
CA LYS A 16 0.46 -5.91 -8.43
C LYS A 16 1.19 -4.56 -8.34
N ASN A 17 2.01 -4.24 -9.35
CA ASN A 17 2.92 -3.11 -9.39
C ASN A 17 2.31 -1.81 -9.96
N GLN A 18 0.98 -1.70 -10.04
CA GLN A 18 0.30 -0.53 -10.61
C GLN A 18 0.41 0.69 -9.67
N GLY A 19 1.57 1.34 -9.67
CA GLY A 19 1.86 2.53 -8.88
C GLY A 19 3.26 2.58 -8.28
N LEU A 20 4.07 1.53 -8.45
CA LEU A 20 5.45 1.45 -7.96
C LEU A 20 6.44 1.72 -9.08
N THR A 21 7.57 2.34 -8.75
CA THR A 21 8.62 2.67 -9.73
C THR A 21 9.30 1.40 -10.24
N ARG A 22 9.54 0.42 -9.35
CA ARG A 22 10.06 -0.92 -9.63
C ARG A 22 9.71 -1.87 -8.46
N PRO A 23 9.35 -3.14 -8.70
CA PRO A 23 9.19 -4.10 -7.61
C PRO A 23 10.53 -4.33 -6.88
N LEU A 24 10.50 -4.36 -5.56
CA LEU A 24 11.64 -4.79 -4.75
C LEU A 24 11.94 -6.28 -4.96
N ASP A 25 13.21 -6.66 -4.79
CA ASP A 25 13.55 -8.07 -4.66
C ASP A 25 12.98 -8.67 -3.36
N SER A 26 12.95 -9.99 -3.29
CA SER A 26 12.35 -10.71 -2.16
C SER A 26 13.08 -10.48 -0.84
N GLU A 27 14.39 -10.22 -0.86
CA GLU A 27 15.20 -9.99 0.35
C GLU A 27 14.85 -8.64 0.97
N ALA A 28 14.94 -7.57 0.18
CA ALA A 28 14.58 -6.22 0.58
C ALA A 28 13.12 -6.14 1.02
N LEU A 29 12.20 -6.81 0.31
CA LEU A 29 10.80 -6.85 0.70
C LEU A 29 10.58 -7.58 2.03
N SER A 30 11.32 -8.67 2.28
CA SER A 30 11.22 -9.41 3.55
C SER A 30 11.68 -8.56 4.74
N LEU A 31 12.76 -7.79 4.57
CA LEU A 31 13.25 -6.84 5.58
C LEU A 31 12.22 -5.72 5.84
N LEU A 32 11.66 -5.13 4.78
CA LEU A 32 10.61 -4.12 4.93
C LEU A 32 9.37 -4.70 5.62
N ARG A 33 8.98 -5.93 5.29
CA ARG A 33 7.85 -6.59 5.92
C ARG A 33 8.05 -6.76 7.42
N LEU A 34 9.22 -7.23 7.84
CA LEU A 34 9.56 -7.39 9.26
C LEU A 34 9.40 -6.07 10.04
N PHE A 35 9.78 -4.95 9.42
CA PHE A 35 9.79 -3.65 10.08
C PHE A 35 8.47 -2.89 9.99
N LEU A 36 7.80 -2.95 8.85
CA LEU A 36 6.60 -2.15 8.57
C LEU A 36 5.31 -2.85 8.93
N ALA A 37 5.22 -4.19 8.79
CA ALA A 37 3.98 -4.91 9.09
C ALA A 37 3.48 -4.67 10.53
N PRO A 38 4.34 -4.67 11.58
CA PRO A 38 3.88 -4.36 12.94
C PRO A 38 3.25 -2.98 13.10
N ILE A 39 3.71 -1.98 12.33
CA ILE A 39 3.16 -0.63 12.32
C ILE A 39 1.76 -0.64 11.70
N LEU A 40 1.62 -1.30 10.55
CA LEU A 40 0.36 -1.42 9.82
C LEU A 40 -0.67 -2.21 10.63
N GLU A 41 -0.25 -3.27 11.31
CA GLU A 41 -1.11 -4.11 12.15
C GLU A 41 -1.51 -3.42 13.45
N GLY A 42 -0.58 -2.69 14.08
CA GLY A 42 -0.79 -2.00 15.36
C GLY A 42 -1.53 -0.66 15.26
N ALA A 43 -1.60 -0.05 14.07
CA ALA A 43 -2.23 1.25 13.89
C ALA A 43 -3.71 1.24 14.27
N LYS A 44 -4.18 2.24 15.03
CA LYS A 44 -5.60 2.35 15.46
C LYS A 44 -6.45 3.25 14.57
N ASN A 45 -5.82 4.10 13.78
CA ASN A 45 -6.46 5.00 12.83
C ASN A 45 -5.43 5.42 11.76
N TRP A 46 -5.91 5.99 10.65
CA TRP A 46 -5.09 6.37 9.51
C TRP A 46 -4.09 7.48 9.80
N GLN A 47 -4.42 8.41 10.70
CA GLN A 47 -3.53 9.50 11.08
C GLN A 47 -2.31 8.96 11.84
N THR A 48 -2.53 8.17 12.89
CA THR A 48 -1.46 7.54 13.66
C THR A 48 -0.59 6.62 12.79
N LEU A 49 -1.19 5.89 11.85
CA LEU A 49 -0.42 5.11 10.87
C LEU A 49 0.53 6.00 10.06
N SER A 50 0.00 7.07 9.47
CA SER A 50 0.81 8.01 8.68
C SER A 50 1.93 8.64 9.50
N GLU A 51 1.65 9.02 10.74
CA GLU A 51 2.65 9.60 11.65
C GLU A 51 3.74 8.59 12.03
N GLN A 52 3.38 7.33 12.31
CA GLN A 52 4.35 6.29 12.65
C GLN A 52 5.24 5.92 11.45
N LEU A 53 4.70 5.90 10.23
CA LEU A 53 5.46 5.73 9.00
C LEU A 53 6.42 6.92 8.79
N ALA A 54 5.93 8.14 8.94
CA ALA A 54 6.73 9.36 8.75
C ALA A 54 7.93 9.43 9.70
N ARG A 55 7.76 9.02 10.96
CA ARG A 55 8.87 8.92 11.95
C ARG A 55 9.99 7.97 11.53
N LYS A 56 9.73 7.07 10.59
CA LYS A 56 10.67 6.09 10.06
C LYS A 56 11.17 6.43 8.66
N GLY A 57 10.85 7.63 8.15
CA GLY A 57 11.24 8.07 6.81
C GLY A 57 10.36 7.52 5.69
N PHE A 58 9.17 7.01 6.00
CA PHE A 58 8.23 6.49 5.01
C PHE A 58 6.99 7.38 4.89
N GLN A 59 6.41 7.42 3.70
CA GLN A 59 5.14 8.11 3.48
C GLN A 59 4.07 7.13 2.99
N LEU A 60 2.81 7.53 3.17
CA LEU A 60 1.65 6.76 2.77
C LEU A 60 0.89 7.50 1.68
N THR A 61 0.66 6.84 0.55
CA THR A 61 -0.15 7.37 -0.54
C THR A 61 -1.12 6.31 -1.06
N PHE A 62 -2.06 6.73 -1.91
CA PHE A 62 -2.96 5.85 -2.63
C PHE A 62 -2.72 6.02 -4.13
N ARG A 63 -2.49 4.92 -4.84
CA ARG A 63 -2.32 4.91 -6.30
C ARG A 63 -3.17 3.80 -6.88
N ARG A 64 -4.08 4.13 -7.81
CA ARG A 64 -4.95 3.17 -8.49
C ARG A 64 -5.67 2.20 -7.54
N GLY A 65 -6.14 2.70 -6.40
CA GLY A 65 -6.84 1.90 -5.39
C GLY A 65 -5.93 1.06 -4.47
N HIS A 66 -4.61 1.15 -4.63
CA HIS A 66 -3.64 0.50 -3.75
C HIS A 66 -3.13 1.48 -2.70
N MET A 67 -2.92 0.98 -1.49
CA MET A 67 -2.14 1.65 -0.47
C MET A 67 -0.66 1.40 -0.75
N VAL A 68 0.08 2.48 -1.00
CA VAL A 68 1.49 2.46 -1.40
C VAL A 68 2.34 3.13 -0.34
N ILE A 69 3.43 2.45 0.03
CA ILE A 69 4.47 3.00 0.90
C ILE A 69 5.54 3.64 0.02
N LEU A 70 5.84 4.91 0.31
CA LEU A 70 6.90 5.66 -0.35
C LEU A 70 8.13 5.76 0.55
N ASN A 71 9.32 5.88 -0.05
CA ASN A 71 10.50 6.36 0.66
C ASN A 71 10.43 7.87 0.92
N ASP A 72 11.47 8.41 1.54
CA ASP A 72 11.64 9.81 1.90
C ASP A 72 11.69 10.75 0.69
N ILE A 73 12.15 10.26 -0.46
CA ILE A 73 12.17 10.99 -1.73
C ILE A 73 10.90 10.81 -2.58
N GLY A 74 9.88 10.10 -2.07
CA GLY A 74 8.55 9.98 -2.70
C GLY A 74 8.39 8.86 -3.75
N GLU A 75 9.37 7.99 -3.88
CA GLU A 75 9.32 6.81 -4.76
C GLU A 75 8.54 5.66 -4.12
N GLY A 76 7.73 4.97 -4.93
CA GLY A 76 6.92 3.84 -4.46
C GLY A 76 7.75 2.58 -4.28
N LEU A 77 7.88 2.12 -3.03
CA LEU A 77 8.65 0.94 -2.66
C LEU A 77 7.83 -0.35 -2.74
N CYS A 78 6.68 -0.37 -2.07
CA CYS A 78 5.82 -1.54 -1.98
C CYS A 78 4.38 -1.14 -1.65
N THR A 79 3.46 -2.11 -1.76
CA THR A 79 2.07 -1.95 -1.32
C THR A 79 1.85 -2.60 0.04
N GLY A 80 0.75 -2.23 0.72
CA GLY A 80 0.32 -2.95 1.93
C GLY A 80 0.13 -4.45 1.71
N SER A 81 -0.32 -4.85 0.51
CA SER A 81 -0.48 -6.26 0.15
C SER A 81 0.85 -7.03 0.14
N ASP A 82 1.93 -6.38 -0.32
CA ASP A 82 3.27 -6.98 -0.32
C ASP A 82 3.79 -7.20 1.11
N LEU A 83 3.39 -6.32 2.03
CA LEU A 83 3.68 -6.41 3.47
C LEU A 83 2.73 -7.38 4.21
N GLY A 84 1.74 -7.97 3.54
CA GLY A 84 0.75 -8.86 4.16
C GLY A 84 -0.43 -8.17 4.85
N VAL A 85 -0.52 -6.84 4.75
CA VAL A 85 -1.60 -6.02 5.32
C VAL A 85 -2.27 -5.20 4.20
N PRO A 86 -3.12 -5.84 3.38
CA PRO A 86 -3.77 -5.16 2.25
C PRO A 86 -4.71 -4.05 2.73
N LEU A 87 -4.88 -3.03 1.89
CA LEU A 87 -5.74 -1.87 2.17
C LEU A 87 -7.13 -2.26 2.67
N ALA A 88 -7.79 -3.22 2.02
CA ALA A 88 -9.13 -3.67 2.40
C ALA A 88 -9.19 -4.16 3.85
N ARG A 89 -8.26 -5.05 4.24
CA ARG A 89 -8.16 -5.58 5.61
C ARG A 89 -7.90 -4.47 6.63
N LEU A 90 -7.06 -3.51 6.27
CA LEU A 90 -6.78 -2.37 7.14
C LEU A 90 -8.01 -1.47 7.29
N ALA A 91 -8.72 -1.19 6.19
CA ALA A 91 -9.91 -0.36 6.18
C ALA A 91 -11.10 -1.00 6.91
N GLU A 92 -11.23 -2.32 6.88
CA GLU A 92 -12.20 -3.06 7.71
C GLU A 92 -11.93 -2.85 9.20
N ARG A 93 -10.66 -2.80 9.60
CA ARG A 93 -10.25 -2.72 11.00
C ARG A 93 -10.29 -1.31 11.57
N ILE A 94 -9.85 -0.30 10.80
CA ILE A 94 -9.69 1.09 11.27
C ILE A 94 -10.56 2.11 10.51
N GLY A 95 -11.54 1.64 9.75
CA GLY A 95 -12.42 2.45 8.90
C GLY A 95 -11.82 2.80 7.55
N ARG A 96 -12.61 3.36 6.63
CA ARG A 96 -12.12 3.77 5.30
C ARG A 96 -11.23 5.01 5.39
N PRO A 97 -10.10 5.07 4.64
CA PRO A 97 -9.28 6.27 4.61
C PRO A 97 -10.04 7.40 3.94
N ARG A 98 -9.92 8.61 4.50
CA ARG A 98 -10.33 9.83 3.79
C ARG A 98 -9.19 10.18 2.85
N VAL A 99 -9.46 10.17 1.54
CA VAL A 99 -8.43 10.39 0.51
C VAL A 99 -8.76 11.68 -0.25
N ARG A 100 -7.77 12.57 -0.36
CA ARG A 100 -7.81 13.71 -1.28
C ARG A 100 -7.22 13.25 -2.61
N ALA A 101 -8.09 13.10 -3.61
CA ALA A 101 -7.67 12.70 -4.94
C ALA A 101 -6.84 13.81 -5.62
N HIS A 102 -5.81 13.40 -6.36
CA HIS A 102 -5.06 14.29 -7.25
C HIS A 102 -5.88 14.59 -8.50
N ARG A 103 -5.52 15.65 -9.25
CA ARG A 103 -6.24 16.08 -10.46
C ARG A 103 -6.47 14.97 -11.48
N THR A 104 -5.55 14.00 -11.59
CA THR A 104 -5.65 12.89 -12.54
C THR A 104 -6.59 11.76 -12.09
N GLY A 105 -7.01 11.75 -10.82
CA GLY A 105 -7.80 10.66 -10.23
C GLY A 105 -7.05 9.34 -10.03
N GLN A 106 -5.79 9.25 -10.47
CA GLN A 106 -4.98 8.02 -10.40
C GLN A 106 -4.21 7.89 -9.09
N ALA A 107 -4.06 9.00 -8.36
CA ALA A 107 -3.37 9.04 -7.08
C ALA A 107 -4.15 9.91 -6.09
N GLY A 108 -3.86 9.74 -4.81
CA GLY A 108 -4.39 10.55 -3.74
C GLY A 108 -3.59 10.41 -2.46
N GLU A 109 -3.75 11.38 -1.58
CA GLU A 109 -3.11 11.43 -0.28
C GLU A 109 -4.15 11.24 0.82
N LEU A 110 -3.72 10.77 2.00
CA LEU A 110 -4.58 10.85 3.17
C LEU A 110 -4.97 12.31 3.41
N ALA A 111 -6.26 12.57 3.52
CA ALA A 111 -6.77 13.83 3.99
C ALA A 111 -6.47 13.92 5.49
N SER A 112 -5.33 14.51 5.84
CA SER A 112 -5.07 14.88 7.23
C SER A 112 -6.10 15.93 7.64
N ALA A 113 -6.55 15.87 8.90
CA ALA A 113 -7.32 16.95 9.51
C ALA A 113 -6.38 18.14 9.80
N ARG A 114 -5.71 18.69 8.77
CA ARG A 114 -5.08 20.01 8.82
C ARG A 114 -4.87 20.56 7.42
N LEU A 115 -5.75 21.49 7.06
CA LEU A 115 -5.56 22.48 6.02
C LEU A 115 -4.31 23.32 6.35
N SER A 116 -3.15 23.06 5.74
CA SER A 116 -2.06 24.06 5.62
C SER A 116 -1.02 23.59 4.58
N GLN A 117 -1.35 23.53 3.30
CA GLN A 117 -0.31 23.60 2.25
C GLN A 117 -0.83 24.44 1.08
N GLN A 118 -0.72 25.75 1.24
CA GLN A 118 -0.51 26.73 0.19
C GLN A 118 0.47 27.76 0.76
N ALA A 119 1.69 27.73 0.26
CA ALA A 119 2.65 28.83 0.26
C ALA A 119 3.38 28.76 -1.08
#